data_AF-A0A2R6LBP9-F1
#
_entry.id   AF-A0A2R6LBP9-F1
#
_cell.length_a   1.000
_cell.length_b   1.000
_cell.length_c   1.000
_cell.angle_alpha   90.00
_cell.angle_beta   90.00
_cell.angle_gamma   90.00
#
_symmetry.space_group_name_H-M   'P 1'
#
loop_
_entity.id
_entity.type
_entity.pdbx_description
1 polymer ?
#
loop_
_entity_poly.entity_id
_entity_poly.type
_entity_poly.pdbx_seq_one_letter_code
_entity_poly.pdbx_strand_id
1 'polypeptide(L)'
;MRAHGPVDRAEKVAKLFDEAITIPIIELKVGIDPLLNYLPFPIGDIISGVIGYYIVLEGVLAKVPWRVTGLMFTLATVDLLIGLLPIPIIDGVIDAAWKANKWNVKLMKRFARDP
;
A
#
# COMPACT_ATOMS: atom_id res chain seq x y z
N MET A 1 -4.77 -16.65 21.05
CA MET A 1 -4.27 -15.93 19.86
C MET A 1 -5.43 -15.79 18.89
N ARG A 2 -5.95 -14.58 18.64
CA ARG A 2 -7.00 -14.38 17.61
C ARG A 2 -6.35 -14.65 16.25
N ALA A 3 -6.80 -15.68 15.54
CA ALA A 3 -6.43 -15.86 14.15
C ALA A 3 -6.95 -14.64 13.39
N HIS A 4 -6.07 -13.69 13.09
CA HIS A 4 -6.40 -12.51 12.31
C HIS A 4 -6.87 -12.96 10.93
N GLY A 5 -8.11 -12.61 10.57
CA GLY A 5 -8.65 -12.88 9.26
C GLY A 5 -7.84 -12.18 8.16
N PRO A 6 -8.01 -12.56 6.89
CA PRO A 6 -7.28 -11.94 5.77
C PRO A 6 -7.34 -10.40 5.77
N VAL A 7 -8.50 -9.84 6.10
CA VAL A 7 -8.72 -8.39 6.20
C VAL A 7 -7.87 -7.74 7.30
N ASP A 8 -7.74 -8.39 8.45
CA ASP A 8 -6.94 -7.89 9.58
C ASP A 8 -5.44 -7.90 9.25
N ARG A 9 -4.97 -8.92 8.51
CA ARG A 9 -3.57 -9.01 8.10
C ARG A 9 -3.22 -7.91 7.11
N ALA A 10 -4.04 -7.73 6.08
CA ALA A 10 -3.87 -6.65 5.12
C ALA A 10 -3.93 -5.26 5.77
N GLU A 11 -4.81 -5.03 6.76
CA GLU A 11 -4.82 -3.76 7.51
C GLU A 11 -3.53 -3.50 8.28
N LYS A 12 -3.00 -4.52 8.97
CA LYS A 12 -1.74 -4.37 9.71
C LYS A 12 -0.58 -4.03 8.78
N VAL A 13 -0.50 -4.73 7.65
CA VAL A 13 0.55 -4.50 6.65
C VAL A 13 0.42 -3.12 6.03
N ALA A 14 -0.78 -2.68 5.63
CA ALA A 14 -0.97 -1.34 5.08
C ALA A 14 -0.64 -0.22 6.08
N LYS A 15 -0.98 -0.40 7.37
CA LYS A 15 -0.60 0.58 8.41
C LYS A 15 0.91 0.64 8.62
N LEU A 16 1.58 -0.50 8.59
CA LEU A 16 3.03 -0.56 8.74
C LEU A 16 3.74 0.08 7.54
N PHE A 17 3.25 -0.14 6.32
CA PHE A 17 3.92 0.33 5.11
C PHE A 17 3.56 1.76 4.73
N ASP A 18 2.31 2.21 4.85
CA ASP A 18 1.91 3.57 4.43
C ASP A 18 1.92 4.61 5.58
N GLU A 19 2.08 4.17 6.83
CA GLU A 19 1.97 5.04 8.03
C GLU A 19 3.01 4.73 9.12
N ALA A 20 4.15 4.10 8.80
CA ALA A 20 5.16 3.68 9.78
C ALA A 20 5.80 4.84 10.57
N ILE A 21 6.07 5.98 9.93
CA ILE A 21 6.82 7.10 10.50
C ILE A 21 6.00 8.37 10.37
N THR A 22 5.78 9.09 11.47
CA THR A 22 5.15 10.42 11.43
C THR A 22 6.23 11.48 11.54
N ILE A 23 6.36 12.34 10.52
CA ILE A 23 7.30 13.48 10.56
C ILE A 23 6.66 14.59 11.41
N PRO A 24 7.22 14.92 12.58
CA PRO A 24 6.57 15.81 13.56
C PRO A 24 6.50 17.28 13.12
N ILE A 25 7.28 17.70 12.11
CA ILE A 25 7.34 19.09 11.64
C ILE A 25 6.19 19.41 10.67
N ILE A 26 5.73 18.41 9.90
CA ILE A 26 4.73 18.58 8.83
C ILE A 26 3.50 17.67 9.02
N GLU A 27 3.41 16.97 10.16
CA GLU A 27 2.37 15.96 10.48
C GLU A 27 2.16 14.91 9.36
N LEU A 28 3.16 14.73 8.51
CA LEU A 28 3.10 13.84 7.37
C LEU A 28 3.44 12.43 7.82
N LYS A 29 2.47 11.53 7.67
CA LYS A 29 2.68 10.09 7.87
C LYS A 29 3.33 9.53 6.63
N VAL A 30 4.57 9.14 6.75
CA VAL A 30 5.35 8.53 5.68
C VAL A 30 5.61 7.07 6.01
N GLY A 31 5.65 6.26 4.96
CA GLY A 31 5.92 4.84 5.07
C GLY A 31 7.34 4.53 5.53
N ILE A 32 7.74 3.28 5.40
CA ILE A 32 9.17 2.94 5.49
C ILE A 32 9.93 3.31 4.20
N ASP A 33 9.22 3.71 3.15
CA ASP A 33 9.73 4.06 1.83
C ASP A 33 10.79 5.18 1.82
N PRO A 34 10.72 6.24 2.66
CA PRO A 34 11.76 7.28 2.73
C PRO A 34 13.10 6.79 3.28
N LEU A 35 13.10 5.73 4.10
CA LEU A 35 14.34 5.10 4.56
C LEU A 35 14.97 4.26 3.45
N LEU A 36 14.16 3.68 2.57
CA LEU A 36 14.61 2.88 1.42
C LEU A 36 15.09 3.76 0.27
N ASN A 37 14.58 4.98 0.13
CA ASN A 37 15.04 5.99 -0.85
C ASN A 37 16.44 6.55 -0.58
N TYR A 38 17.08 6.19 0.54
CA TYR A 38 18.51 6.43 0.75
C TYR A 38 19.41 5.40 0.03
N LEU A 39 18.86 4.30 -0.47
CA LEU A 39 19.60 3.36 -1.31
C LEU A 39 19.68 3.86 -2.76
N PRO A 40 20.81 3.61 -3.45
CA PRO A 40 20.84 3.74 -4.91
C PRO A 40 19.86 2.72 -5.51
N PHE A 41 19.03 3.15 -6.47
CA PHE A 41 17.97 2.38 -7.16
C PHE A 41 16.58 2.41 -6.44
N PRO A 42 15.44 2.37 -7.16
CA PRO A 42 14.08 2.40 -6.59
C PRO A 42 13.70 1.09 -5.88
N ILE A 43 14.46 0.71 -4.86
CA ILE A 43 14.26 -0.51 -4.08
C ILE A 43 13.04 -0.35 -3.16
N GLY A 44 12.82 0.87 -2.65
CA GLY A 44 11.63 1.22 -1.86
C GLY A 44 10.34 0.94 -2.61
N ASP A 45 10.22 1.51 -3.81
CA ASP A 45 9.04 1.38 -4.67
C ASP A 45 8.75 -0.07 -5.08
N ILE A 46 9.80 -0.86 -5.34
CA ILE A 46 9.65 -2.29 -5.64
C ILE A 46 9.10 -3.04 -4.42
N ILE A 47 9.60 -2.76 -3.22
CA ILE A 47 9.13 -3.38 -1.98
C ILE A 47 7.67 -2.98 -1.70
N SER A 48 7.35 -1.70 -1.83
CA SER A 48 5.99 -1.18 -1.65
C SER A 48 5.00 -1.83 -2.64
N GLY A 49 5.37 -1.91 -3.93
CA GLY A 49 4.56 -2.56 -4.94
C GLY A 49 4.34 -4.06 -4.69
N VAL A 50 5.37 -4.79 -4.24
CA VAL A 50 5.24 -6.21 -3.84
C VAL A 50 4.23 -6.37 -2.70
N ILE A 51 4.19 -5.42 -1.78
CA ILE A 51 3.27 -5.43 -0.64
C ILE A 51 1.85 -5.08 -1.05
N GLY A 52 1.69 -4.18 -2.02
CA GLY A 52 0.41 -3.94 -2.68
C GLY A 52 -0.20 -5.23 -3.22
N TYR A 53 0.59 -6.08 -3.87
CA TYR A 53 0.12 -7.39 -4.34
C TYR A 53 -0.20 -8.37 -3.21
N TYR A 54 0.55 -8.35 -2.11
CA TYR A 54 0.19 -9.15 -0.93
C TYR A 54 -1.20 -8.75 -0.38
N ILE A 55 -1.52 -7.46 -0.34
CA ILE A 55 -2.84 -6.97 0.09
C ILE A 55 -3.95 -7.41 -0.87
N VAL A 56 -3.67 -7.43 -2.18
CA VAL A 56 -4.59 -7.99 -3.19
C VAL A 56 -4.86 -9.47 -2.92
N LEU A 57 -3.82 -10.25 -2.63
CA LEU A 57 -3.94 -11.67 -2.30
C LEU A 57 -4.77 -11.90 -1.04
N GLU A 58 -4.57 -11.09 0.01
CA GLU A 58 -5.43 -11.13 1.19
C GLU A 58 -6.89 -10.77 0.88
N GLY A 59 -7.14 -9.87 -0.08
CA GLY A 59 -8.48 -9.60 -0.62
C GLY A 59 -9.12 -10.81 -1.31
N VAL A 60 -8.35 -11.57 -2.09
CA VAL A 60 -8.81 -12.84 -2.69
C VAL A 60 -9.14 -13.86 -1.59
N LEU A 61 -8.27 -14.01 -0.59
CA LEU A 61 -8.50 -14.91 0.55
C LEU A 61 -9.71 -14.48 1.39
N ALA A 62 -10.02 -13.18 1.43
CA ALA A 62 -11.22 -12.63 2.03
C ALA A 62 -12.50 -12.85 1.19
N LYS A 63 -12.41 -13.51 0.02
CA LYS A 63 -13.50 -13.72 -0.94
C LYS A 63 -14.14 -12.43 -1.46
N VAL A 64 -13.35 -11.37 -1.56
CA VAL A 64 -13.79 -10.11 -2.19
C VAL A 64 -14.15 -10.39 -3.68
N PRO A 65 -15.22 -9.79 -4.23
CA PRO A 65 -15.62 -10.01 -5.62
C PRO A 65 -14.49 -9.72 -6.61
N TRP A 66 -14.38 -10.53 -7.67
CA TRP A 66 -13.29 -10.43 -8.65
C TRP A 66 -13.15 -9.04 -9.29
N ARG A 67 -14.26 -8.32 -9.47
CA ARG A 67 -14.29 -6.94 -9.99
C ARG A 67 -13.52 -5.98 -9.08
N VAL A 68 -13.61 -6.19 -7.78
CA VAL A 68 -13.01 -5.36 -6.74
C VAL A 68 -11.53 -5.73 -6.58
N THR A 69 -11.21 -7.02 -6.55
CA THR A 69 -9.82 -7.49 -6.55
C THR A 69 -9.06 -7.01 -7.79
N GLY A 70 -9.72 -6.98 -8.97
CA GLY A 70 -9.16 -6.38 -10.17
C GLY A 70 -8.82 -4.90 -10.01
N LEU A 71 -9.71 -4.13 -9.37
CA LEU A 71 -9.43 -2.73 -9.02
C LEU A 71 -8.23 -2.61 -8.06
N MET A 72 -8.16 -3.48 -7.04
CA MET A 72 -7.06 -3.47 -6.08
C MET A 72 -5.71 -3.77 -6.75
N PHE A 73 -5.72 -4.72 -7.69
CA PHE A 73 -4.57 -5.05 -8.52
C PHE A 73 -4.15 -3.86 -9.37
N THR A 74 -5.07 -3.20 -10.07
CA THR A 74 -4.78 -2.01 -10.86
C THR A 74 -4.18 -0.90 -10.00
N LEU A 75 -4.70 -0.66 -8.80
CA LEU A 75 -4.13 0.31 -7.86
C LEU A 75 -2.68 -0.02 -7.49
N ALA A 76 -2.38 -1.27 -7.18
CA ALA A 76 -1.01 -1.71 -6.85
C ALA A 76 -0.06 -1.65 -8.06
N THR A 77 -0.54 -1.97 -9.26
CA THR A 77 0.27 -1.85 -10.48
C THR A 77 0.57 -0.41 -10.83
N VAL A 78 -0.41 0.50 -10.71
CA VAL A 78 -0.20 1.94 -10.95
C VAL A 78 0.80 2.51 -9.95
N ASP A 79 0.71 2.12 -8.68
CA ASP A 79 1.65 2.50 -7.62
C ASP A 79 3.10 2.11 -7.97
N LEU A 80 3.31 0.82 -8.29
CA LEU A 80 4.62 0.31 -8.71
C LEU A 80 5.15 1.03 -9.97
N LEU A 81 4.29 1.29 -10.95
CA LEU A 81 4.71 2.00 -12.16
C LEU A 81 5.09 3.46 -11.87
N ILE A 82 4.37 4.14 -10.98
CA ILE A 82 4.68 5.51 -10.57
C ILE A 82 6.01 5.54 -9.82
N GLY A 83 6.22 4.64 -8.85
CA GLY A 83 7.48 4.58 -8.10
C GLY A 83 8.70 4.15 -8.95
N LEU A 84 8.48 3.42 -10.05
CA LEU A 84 9.55 3.14 -11.01
C LEU A 84 9.84 4.30 -11.99
N LEU A 85 9.02 5.35 -12.04
CA LEU A 85 9.31 6.53 -12.86
C LEU A 85 10.41 7.36 -12.18
N PRO A 86 11.54 7.63 -12.84
CA PRO A 86 12.60 8.45 -12.28
C PRO A 86 12.22 9.94 -12.37
N ILE A 87 11.36 10.42 -11.47
CA ILE A 87 10.96 11.84 -11.37
C ILE A 87 11.44 12.41 -10.02
N PRO A 88 12.75 12.71 -9.89
CA PRO A 88 13.36 13.09 -8.61
C PRO A 88 12.84 14.40 -8.00
N ILE A 89 12.06 15.18 -8.75
CA ILE A 89 11.59 16.51 -8.33
C ILE A 89 10.30 16.42 -7.49
N ILE A 90 9.51 15.34 -7.62
CA ILE A 90 8.18 15.24 -6.99
C ILE A 90 8.04 14.00 -6.08
N ASP A 91 9.01 13.08 -6.06
CA ASP A 91 8.96 11.81 -5.31
C ASP A 91 8.58 11.98 -3.83
N GLY A 92 9.16 12.94 -3.11
CA GLY A 92 8.86 13.08 -1.66
C GLY A 92 7.42 13.47 -1.33
N VAL A 93 6.70 14.13 -2.25
CA VAL A 93 5.31 14.56 -2.03
C VAL A 93 4.33 13.54 -2.59
N ILE A 94 4.64 12.97 -3.75
CA ILE A 94 3.81 11.92 -4.38
C ILE A 94 3.75 10.70 -3.47
N ASP A 95 4.89 10.23 -2.96
CA ASP A 95 4.98 9.03 -2.14
C ASP A 95 4.22 9.18 -0.80
N ALA A 96 4.25 10.39 -0.22
CA ALA A 96 3.51 10.66 1.00
C ALA A 96 2.00 10.84 0.80
N ALA A 97 1.57 11.29 -0.38
CA ALA A 97 0.16 11.51 -0.72
C ALA A 97 -0.53 10.25 -1.27
N TRP A 98 0.21 9.41 -1.98
CA TRP A 98 -0.31 8.24 -2.69
C TRP A 98 -0.21 7.00 -1.81
N LYS A 99 -1.32 6.67 -1.13
CA LYS A 99 -1.40 5.56 -0.15
C LYS A 99 -2.14 4.35 -0.72
N ALA A 100 -1.56 3.75 -1.75
CA ALA A 100 -2.18 2.67 -2.52
C ALA A 100 -2.60 1.49 -1.64
N ASN A 101 -1.77 1.08 -0.68
CA ASN A 101 -2.05 -0.03 0.24
C ASN A 101 -3.26 0.28 1.13
N LYS A 102 -3.32 1.48 1.69
CA LYS A 102 -4.46 1.95 2.49
C LYS A 102 -5.76 2.01 1.68
N TRP A 103 -5.70 2.46 0.42
CA TRP A 103 -6.86 2.48 -0.46
C TRP A 103 -7.34 1.07 -0.78
N ASN A 104 -6.43 0.14 -1.05
CA ASN A 104 -6.73 -1.28 -1.24
C ASN A 104 -7.41 -1.90 -0.02
N VAL A 105 -6.91 -1.64 1.19
CA VAL A 105 -7.55 -2.10 2.43
C VAL A 105 -8.93 -1.49 2.63
N LYS A 106 -9.10 -0.20 2.33
CA LYS A 106 -10.41 0.48 2.43
C LYS A 106 -11.41 -0.13 1.46
N LEU A 107 -10.98 -0.41 0.23
CA LEU A 107 -11.80 -1.03 -0.79
C LEU A 107 -12.20 -2.46 -0.37
N MET A 108 -11.23 -3.28 0.04
CA MET A 108 -11.47 -4.61 0.58
C MET A 108 -12.47 -4.60 1.74
N LYS A 109 -12.31 -3.70 2.73
CA LYS A 109 -13.22 -3.60 3.88
C LYS A 109 -14.65 -3.24 3.50
N ARG A 110 -14.84 -2.41 2.48
CA ARG A 110 -16.17 -2.01 2.01
C ARG A 110 -16.95 -3.23 1.49
N PHE A 111 -16.29 -4.09 0.72
CA PHE A 111 -16.93 -5.28 0.12
C PHE A 111 -16.87 -6.53 1.00
N ALA A 112 -15.97 -6.58 1.99
CA ALA A 112 -15.98 -7.64 3.00
C ALA A 112 -17.09 -7.45 4.05
N ARG A 113 -17.63 -6.22 4.21
CA ARG A 113 -18.77 -5.93 5.11
C ARG A 113 -20.15 -6.06 4.44
N ASP A 114 -20.22 -5.86 3.13
CA ASP A 114 -21.43 -6.04 2.31
C ASP A 114 -21.10 -7.05 1.19
N PRO A 115 -21.34 -8.37 1.41
CA PRO A 115 -21.10 -9.41 0.41
C PRO A 115 -22.05 -9.34 -0.80
#